data_AF-A0A0G0GC86-F1
#
_entry.id   AF-A0A0G0GC86-F1
#
_cell.length_a   1.000
_cell.length_b   1.000
_cell.length_c   1.000
_cell.angle_alpha   90.00
_cell.angle_beta   90.00
_cell.angle_gamma   90.00
#
_symmetry.space_group_name_H-M   'P 1'
#
loop_
_entity.id
_entity.type
_entity.pdbx_description
1 polymer ?
#
loop_
_entity_poly.entity_id
_entity_poly.type
_entity_poly.pdbx_seq_one_letter_code
_entity_poly.pdbx_strand_id
1 'polypeptide(L)' 'MFVRKCDLCEKEVKDPVVASAGFLSGAKLELCDDCGEPILKFLRKNKIIDKNNKEIKKA' A
#
# COMPACT_ATOMS: atom_id res chain seq x y z
N MET A 1 -21.71 4.46 3.27
CA MET A 1 -20.33 4.16 2.82
C MET A 1 -19.42 4.35 4.01
N PHE A 2 -18.52 3.39 4.29
CA PHE A 2 -17.47 3.60 5.27
C PHE A 2 -16.36 4.43 4.60
N VAL A 3 -16.27 5.70 4.96
CA VAL A 3 -15.20 6.58 4.49
C VAL A 3 -13.94 6.21 5.28
N ARG A 4 -12.93 5.69 4.60
CA ARG A 4 -11.62 5.42 5.20
C ARG A 4 -10.78 6.69 5.11
N LYS A 5 -10.25 7.14 6.25
CA LYS A 5 -9.36 8.31 6.31
C LYS A 5 -7.97 7.84 6.72
N CYS A 6 -6.95 8.51 6.20
CA CYS A 6 -5.59 8.29 6.65
C CYS A 6 -5.38 8.95 8.01
N ASP A 7 -4.79 8.23 8.97
CA ASP A 7 -4.51 8.77 10.31
C ASP A 7 -3.48 9.90 10.33
N LEU A 8 -2.70 10.06 9.26
CA LEU A 8 -1.63 11.05 9.16
C LEU A 8 -2.05 12.34 8.44
N CYS A 9 -2.67 12.21 7.26
CA CYS A 9 -3.07 13.38 6.45
C CYS A 9 -4.59 13.66 6.49
N GLU A 10 -5.36 12.82 7.18
CA GLU A 10 -6.83 12.91 7.32
C GLU A 10 -7.62 12.90 6.00
N LYS A 11 -6.92 12.72 4.87
CA LYS A 11 -7.53 12.59 3.55
C LYS A 11 -8.29 11.28 3.44
N GLU A 12 -9.36 11.34 2.67
CA GLU A 12 -10.14 10.17 2.30
C GLU A 12 -9.31 9.25 1.37
N VAL A 13 -9.21 7.98 1.76
CA VAL A 13 -8.49 6.94 1.02
C VAL A 13 -9.53 6.08 0.30
N LYS A 14 -9.62 6.25 -1.02
CA LYS A 14 -10.57 5.50 -1.86
C LYS A 14 -10.03 4.12 -2.23
N ASP A 15 -8.73 4.04 -2.56
CA ASP A 15 -8.07 2.81 -2.99
C ASP A 15 -6.75 2.62 -2.21
N PRO A 16 -6.79 2.06 -0.99
CA PRO A 16 -5.58 1.84 -0.21
C PRO A 16 -4.69 0.76 -0.82
N VAL A 17 -3.38 0.96 -0.75
CA VAL A 17 -2.41 -0.09 -1.11
C VAL A 17 -2.27 -1.03 0.07
N VAL A 18 -2.61 -2.31 -0.11
CA VAL A 18 -2.50 -3.31 0.95
C VAL A 18 -1.12 -3.95 0.92
N ALA A 19 -0.30 -3.67 1.93
CA ALA A 19 0.94 -4.39 2.19
C ALA A 19 0.65 -5.55 3.17
N SER A 20 1.24 -6.72 2.94
CA SER A 20 1.11 -7.85 3.87
C SER A 20 2.42 -8.61 4.04
N ALA A 21 2.68 -9.10 5.24
CA ALA A 21 3.89 -9.86 5.56
C ALA A 21 3.75 -11.37 5.25
N GLY A 22 3.09 -11.70 4.13
CA GLY A 22 2.82 -13.07 3.69
C GLY A 22 1.47 -13.64 4.19
N PHE A 23 1.05 -14.74 3.57
CA PHE A 23 -0.26 -15.37 3.80
C PHE A 23 -0.49 -15.83 5.25
N LEU A 24 0.58 -16.26 5.93
CA LEU A 24 0.52 -16.87 7.26
C LEU A 24 0.54 -15.87 8.42
N SER A 25 1.04 -14.65 8.22
CA SER A 25 1.24 -13.71 9.32
C SER A 25 0.00 -12.86 9.65
N GLY A 26 -1.03 -12.89 8.81
CA GLY A 26 -2.30 -12.16 9.02
C GLY A 26 -2.18 -10.63 9.03
N ALA A 27 -0.95 -10.09 9.09
CA ALA A 27 -0.67 -8.67 9.15
C ALA A 27 -0.90 -8.05 7.77
N LYS A 28 -2.03 -7.38 7.62
CA LYS A 28 -2.35 -6.51 6.48
C LYS A 28 -2.29 -5.06 6.95
N LEU A 29 -1.50 -4.26 6.27
CA LEU A 29 -1.39 -2.83 6.48
C LEU A 29 -1.92 -2.11 5.25
N GLU A 30 -2.80 -1.15 5.45
CA GLU A 30 -3.34 -0.31 4.40
C GLU A 30 -2.53 0.99 4.35
N LEU A 31 -1.89 1.25 3.21
CA LEU A 31 -1.07 2.42 2.99
C LEU A 31 -1.87 3.46 2.20
N CYS A 32 -1.82 4.71 2.66
CA CYS A 32 -2.26 5.87 1.90
C CYS A 32 -1.24 6.15 0.78
N ASP A 33 -1.71 6.52 -0.42
CA ASP A 33 -0.82 6.84 -1.54
C ASP A 33 0.12 8.03 -1.24
N ASP A 34 -0.38 9.06 -0.55
CA ASP A 34 0.41 10.24 -0.19
C ASP A 34 1.39 9.93 0.96
N CYS A 35 0.86 9.51 2.11
CA CYS A 35 1.69 9.32 3.32
C CYS A 35 2.58 8.08 3.23
N GLY A 36 2.11 7.05 2.51
CA GLY A 36 2.87 5.83 2.23
C GLY A 36 3.82 5.98 1.05
N GLU A 37 3.86 7.12 0.36
CA GLU A 37 4.70 7.31 -0.83
C GLU A 37 6.19 6.95 -0.62
N PRO A 38 6.85 7.29 0.49
CA PRO A 38 8.24 6.86 0.72
C PRO A 38 8.40 5.33 0.67
N ILE A 39 7.43 4.60 1.23
CA ILE A 39 7.40 3.13 1.24
C ILE A 39 7.07 2.62 -0.16
N LEU A 40 6.04 3.15 -0.82
CA LEU A 40 5.67 2.76 -2.18
C LEU A 40 6.82 2.97 -3.16
N LYS A 41 7.54 4.09 -3.04
CA LYS A 41 8.73 4.39 -3.84
C LYS A 41 9.85 3.39 -3.59
N PHE A 42 10.07 2.98 -2.35
CA PHE A 42 11.02 1.93 -2.01
C PHE A 42 10.62 0.59 -2.66
N LEU A 43 9.35 0.19 -2.57
CA LEU A 43 8.84 -1.05 -3.16
C LEU A 43 8.93 -1.05 -4.70
N ARG A 44 8.57 0.07 -5.35
CA ARG A 44 8.71 0.28 -6.81
C ARG A 44 10.17 0.19 -7.24
N LYS A 45 11.08 0.85 -6.50
CA LYS A 45 12.53 0.83 -6.79
C LYS A 45 13.11 -0.59 -6.73
N ASN A 46 12.61 -1.42 -5.80
CA ASN A 46 13.03 -2.81 -5.66
C ASN A 46 12.26 -3.78 -6.58
N LYS A 47 11.42 -3.27 -7.51
CA LYS A 47 10.61 -4.07 -8.44
C LYS A 47 9.70 -5.10 -7.74
N ILE A 48 9.22 -4.76 -6.55
CA ILE A 48 8.24 -5.58 -5.81
C ILE A 48 6.83 -5.24 -6.30
N ILE A 49 6.57 -3.96 -6.55
CA ILE A 49 5.28 -3.47 -7.08
C ILE A 49 5.50 -2.60 -8.33
N ASP A 50 4.49 -2.52 -9.19
CA ASP A 50 4.49 -1.73 -10.42
C ASP A 50 4.14 -0.25 -10.16
N LYS A 51 4.09 0.55 -11.23
CA LYS A 51 3.70 1.97 -11.17
C LYS A 51 2.26 2.20 -10.70
N ASN A 52 1.42 1.17 -10.71
CA ASN A 52 0.04 1.19 -10.24
C ASN A 52 -0.11 0.52 -8.87
N ASN A 53 1.00 0.34 -8.12
CA ASN A 53 1.04 -0.30 -6.81
C ASN A 53 0.54 -1.76 -6.77
N LYS A 54 0.60 -2.47 -7.91
CA LYS A 54 0.26 -3.89 -8.02
C LYS A 54 1.52 -4.74 -7.90
N GLU A 55 1.40 -5.88 -7.24
CA GLU A 55 2.49 -6.84 -7.09
C GLU A 55 3.00 -7.30 -8.46
N ILE A 56 4.31 -7.20 -8.67
CA ILE A 56 4.98 -7.77 -9.83
C ILE A 56 5.22 -9.23 -9.47
N LYS A 57 4.33 -10.13 -9.92
CA LYS A 57 4.51 -11.57 -9.74
C LYS A 57 5.92 -11.96 -10.21
N LYS A 58 6.77 -12.40 -9.28
CA LYS A 58 7.92 -13.22 -9.66
C LYS A 58 7.35 -14.56 -10.14
N ALA A 59 7.68 -14.90 -11.38
CA ALA A 59 7.42 -16.22 -11.96
C ALA A 59 8.03 -17.32 -11.10
#